data_AF-A0A7S0P6D5-F1
#
_entry.id   AF-A0A7S0P6D5-F1
#
_cell.length_a   1.000
_cell.length_b   1.000
_cell.length_c   1.000
_cell.angle_alpha   90.00
_cell.angle_beta   90.00
_cell.angle_gamma   90.00
#
_symmetry.space_group_name_H-M   'P 1'
#
loop_
_entity.id
_entity.type
_entity.pdbx_description
1 polymer ?
#
loop_
_entity_poly.entity_id
_entity_poly.type
_entity_poly.pdbx_seq_one_letter_code
_entity_poly.pdbx_strand_id
1 'polypeptide(L)'
;SPMLGLGWLPAVVASAHSSSAVVVGRQLFIEGVPFEVRGICYSPVPINESVYFAPYGDYFTTEYSFIWLRDIPLIKAMGANMVRVYGWAAANDHSAFLDALHAHGLKLMATFYMGDAKESPVRTPEQRAVIIDRFAMQVRQYRRHPALLFWSFGNELNGVWNGFLQQLSHSQEDPCAWDERYDDKGGCWVHTHGTPKPGDRCYETSFCVYKRLFSFIEDAARAAKAEADVLVVSAFADVDSLYDKINRAGHFAPSVDAWTAQVYRGNTFGDFFCEHDQRV
;
A
#
# COMPACT_ATOMS: atom_id res chain seq x y z
N SER A 1 -39.90 42.06 -38.22
CA SER A 1 -39.81 40.76 -37.53
C SER A 1 -38.60 39.98 -38.03
N PRO A 2 -37.57 39.75 -37.21
CA PRO A 2 -36.62 38.66 -37.45
C PRO A 2 -36.94 37.48 -36.51
N MET A 3 -36.99 36.28 -37.07
CA MET A 3 -37.10 35.02 -36.33
C MET A 3 -35.74 34.67 -35.72
N LEU A 4 -35.70 34.52 -34.39
CA LEU A 4 -34.59 33.92 -33.65
C LEU A 4 -34.77 32.39 -33.67
N GLY A 5 -33.88 31.69 -34.37
CA GLY A 5 -33.76 30.23 -34.29
C GLY A 5 -32.95 29.85 -33.04
N LEU A 6 -33.60 29.18 -32.08
CA LEU A 6 -32.90 28.50 -30.99
C LEU A 6 -32.25 27.22 -31.52
N GLY A 7 -30.93 27.23 -31.64
CA GLY A 7 -30.14 26.00 -31.84
C GLY A 7 -29.97 25.27 -30.50
N TRP A 8 -30.47 24.04 -30.41
CA TRP A 8 -30.14 23.12 -29.33
C TRP A 8 -28.72 22.60 -29.52
N LEU A 9 -27.81 22.96 -28.62
CA LEU A 9 -26.51 22.29 -28.50
C LEU A 9 -26.69 21.00 -27.69
N PRO A 10 -26.33 19.82 -28.21
CA PRO A 10 -26.34 18.61 -27.40
C PRO A 10 -25.27 18.73 -26.33
N ALA A 11 -25.66 18.52 -25.07
CA ALA A 11 -24.72 18.37 -23.98
C ALA A 11 -23.84 17.13 -24.25
N VAL A 12 -22.55 17.34 -24.50
CA VAL A 12 -21.57 16.27 -24.49
C VAL A 12 -21.43 15.82 -23.05
N VAL A 13 -22.08 14.71 -22.71
CA VAL A 13 -21.80 14.01 -21.47
C VAL A 13 -20.39 13.44 -21.61
N ALA A 14 -19.41 14.07 -20.96
CA ALA A 14 -18.10 13.49 -20.83
C ALA A 14 -18.27 12.17 -20.06
N SER A 15 -18.07 11.05 -20.76
CA SER A 15 -17.88 9.76 -20.11
C SER A 15 -16.65 9.91 -19.23
N ALA A 16 -16.82 9.79 -17.91
CA ALA A 16 -15.71 9.67 -16.99
C ALA A 16 -14.95 8.38 -17.33
N HIS A 17 -13.98 8.49 -18.23
CA HIS A 17 -13.00 7.43 -18.43
C HIS A 17 -12.26 7.27 -17.12
N SER A 18 -12.39 6.09 -16.51
CA SER A 18 -11.42 5.60 -15.54
C SER A 18 -10.05 5.72 -16.21
N SER A 19 -9.14 6.52 -15.66
CA SER A 19 -7.79 6.64 -16.20
C SER A 19 -7.12 5.28 -16.08
N SER A 20 -6.95 4.54 -17.19
CA SER A 20 -6.38 3.20 -17.17
C SER A 20 -4.92 3.28 -16.71
N ALA A 21 -4.62 2.73 -15.54
CA ALA A 21 -3.27 2.66 -15.01
C ALA A 21 -2.79 1.22 -15.04
N VAL A 22 -1.57 0.99 -15.52
CA VAL A 22 -1.03 -0.37 -15.66
C VAL A 22 0.48 -0.38 -15.43
N VAL A 23 0.96 -1.45 -14.81
CA VAL A 23 2.38 -1.76 -14.73
C VAL A 23 2.72 -2.79 -15.81
N VAL A 24 3.64 -2.44 -16.71
CA VAL A 24 4.15 -3.35 -17.74
C VAL A 24 5.66 -3.51 -17.52
N GLY A 25 6.08 -4.72 -17.17
CA GLY A 25 7.47 -4.97 -16.76
C GLY A 25 7.82 -4.14 -15.52
N ARG A 26 8.71 -3.17 -15.67
CA ARG A 26 9.15 -2.27 -14.59
C ARG A 26 8.70 -0.81 -14.80
N GLN A 27 7.75 -0.57 -15.68
CA GLN A 27 7.28 0.77 -16.02
C GLN A 27 5.80 0.92 -15.71
N LEU A 28 5.47 2.04 -15.08
CA LEU A 28 4.10 2.47 -14.81
C LEU A 28 3.61 3.33 -15.96
N PHE A 29 2.41 3.06 -16.44
CA PHE A 29 1.72 3.86 -17.46
C PHE A 29 0.39 4.35 -16.93
N ILE A 30 0.05 5.61 -17.22
CA ILE A 30 -1.28 6.18 -17.02
C ILE A 30 -1.77 6.61 -18.39
N GLU A 31 -2.91 6.07 -18.83
CA GLU A 31 -3.50 6.36 -20.15
C GLU A 31 -2.50 6.11 -21.31
N GLY A 32 -1.68 5.07 -21.17
CA GLY A 32 -0.65 4.70 -22.16
C GLY A 32 0.62 5.56 -22.13
N VAL A 33 0.71 6.57 -21.25
CA VAL A 33 1.89 7.44 -21.11
C VAL A 33 2.75 6.96 -19.94
N PRO A 34 4.08 6.80 -20.11
CA PRO A 34 4.98 6.51 -19.01
C PRO A 34 4.84 7.53 -17.87
N PHE A 35 4.68 7.04 -16.66
CA PHE A 35 4.50 7.87 -15.47
C PHE A 35 5.60 7.59 -14.44
N GLU A 36 6.52 8.53 -14.30
CA GLU A 36 7.52 8.52 -13.24
C GLU A 36 6.91 9.07 -11.94
N VAL A 37 6.92 8.26 -10.88
CA VAL A 37 6.39 8.68 -9.57
C VAL A 37 7.40 9.60 -8.89
N ARG A 38 6.98 10.85 -8.65
CA ARG A 38 7.65 11.84 -7.79
C ARG A 38 6.76 12.06 -6.58
N GLY A 39 6.83 11.12 -5.65
CA GLY A 39 5.91 11.02 -4.51
C GLY A 39 6.42 11.72 -3.26
N ILE A 40 5.49 12.15 -2.41
CA ILE A 40 5.75 12.54 -1.02
C ILE A 40 4.85 11.76 -0.07
N CYS A 41 5.39 11.31 1.06
CA CYS A 41 4.58 10.78 2.15
C CYS A 41 3.96 11.95 2.92
N TYR A 42 2.65 11.92 3.15
CA TYR A 42 1.90 12.99 3.77
C TYR A 42 1.07 12.45 4.94
N SER A 43 1.40 12.91 6.14
CA SER A 43 0.71 12.60 7.40
C SER A 43 0.72 13.87 8.24
N PRO A 44 -0.22 14.80 8.00
CA PRO A 44 -0.10 16.18 8.49
C PRO A 44 -0.61 16.34 9.92
N VAL A 45 -0.03 15.59 10.85
CA VAL A 45 -0.35 15.67 12.27
C VAL A 45 -0.03 17.08 12.78
N PRO A 46 -1.03 17.85 13.27
CA PRO A 46 -0.80 19.20 13.76
C PRO A 46 0.16 19.23 14.96
N ILE A 47 0.72 20.41 15.21
CA ILE A 47 1.56 20.64 16.39
C ILE A 47 0.75 20.32 17.66
N ASN A 48 1.35 19.57 18.58
CA ASN A 48 0.76 19.06 19.82
C ASN A 48 -0.30 17.96 19.66
N GLU A 49 -0.49 17.42 18.46
CA GLU A 49 -1.36 16.28 18.21
C GLU A 49 -0.58 14.95 18.10
N SER A 50 -1.31 13.83 18.10
CA SER A 50 -0.74 12.50 17.87
C SER A 50 -1.67 11.59 17.08
N VAL A 51 -1.09 10.63 16.37
CA VAL A 51 -1.83 9.54 15.72
C VAL A 51 -2.47 8.57 16.72
N TYR A 52 -2.13 8.65 18.01
CA TYR A 52 -2.65 7.75 19.05
C TYR A 52 -3.94 8.24 19.72
N PHE A 53 -4.41 9.46 19.42
CA PHE A 53 -5.67 10.01 19.93
C PHE A 53 -6.52 10.48 18.76
N ALA A 54 -7.84 10.61 18.96
CA ALA A 54 -8.76 11.10 17.93
C ALA A 54 -8.23 12.41 17.30
N PRO A 55 -8.17 12.52 15.95
CA PRO A 55 -8.80 11.66 14.95
C PRO A 55 -7.97 10.44 14.49
N TYR A 56 -6.99 10.01 15.28
CA TYR A 56 -6.09 8.87 15.01
C TYR A 56 -5.28 9.04 13.72
N GLY A 57 -4.82 10.27 13.47
CA GLY A 57 -4.08 10.64 12.27
C GLY A 57 -4.96 10.91 11.03
N ASP A 58 -6.28 10.76 11.13
CA ASP A 58 -7.19 11.06 10.02
C ASP A 58 -7.52 12.56 9.93
N TYR A 59 -6.58 13.30 9.36
CA TYR A 59 -6.72 14.74 9.06
C TYR A 59 -7.17 14.98 7.62
N PHE A 60 -7.79 14.00 6.96
CA PHE A 60 -8.16 14.05 5.54
C PHE A 60 -9.64 14.34 5.30
N THR A 61 -10.41 14.58 6.36
CA THR A 61 -11.81 15.00 6.27
C THR A 61 -11.93 16.50 6.00
N THR A 62 -13.13 16.93 5.62
CA THR A 62 -13.43 18.35 5.34
C THR A 62 -13.21 19.28 6.53
N GLU A 63 -13.39 18.79 7.77
CA GLU A 63 -13.14 19.54 9.00
C GLU A 63 -11.68 20.02 9.09
N TYR A 64 -10.75 19.22 8.59
CA TYR A 64 -9.31 19.50 8.59
C TYR A 64 -8.82 20.11 7.26
N SER A 65 -9.74 20.56 6.41
CA SER A 65 -9.42 21.02 5.05
C SER A 65 -8.41 22.16 4.98
N PHE A 66 -8.39 23.02 5.98
CA PHE A 66 -7.43 24.12 6.08
C PHE A 66 -5.96 23.64 6.09
N ILE A 67 -5.69 22.41 6.52
CA ILE A 67 -4.33 21.82 6.54
C ILE A 67 -3.89 21.48 5.12
N TRP A 68 -4.66 20.62 4.44
CA TRP A 68 -4.28 20.13 3.13
C TRP A 68 -4.51 21.15 2.02
N LEU A 69 -5.47 22.08 2.15
CA LEU A 69 -5.60 23.21 1.21
C LEU A 69 -4.38 24.14 1.24
N ARG A 70 -3.73 24.29 2.40
CA ARG A 70 -2.46 25.03 2.52
C ARG A 70 -1.31 24.25 1.91
N ASP A 71 -1.24 22.94 2.14
CA ASP A 71 -0.07 22.12 1.80
C ASP A 71 -0.04 21.64 0.35
N ILE A 72 -1.19 21.30 -0.25
CA ILE A 72 -1.29 20.74 -1.61
C ILE A 72 -0.62 21.64 -2.67
N PRO A 73 -0.82 22.98 -2.68
CA PRO A 73 -0.12 23.86 -3.60
C PRO A 73 1.41 23.81 -3.43
N LEU A 74 1.91 23.67 -2.20
CA LEU A 74 3.34 23.57 -1.90
C LEU A 74 3.92 22.22 -2.33
N ILE A 75 3.18 21.13 -2.09
CA ILE A 75 3.52 19.79 -2.58
C ILE A 75 3.60 19.80 -4.12
N LYS A 76 2.67 20.48 -4.79
CA LYS A 76 2.74 20.62 -6.24
C LYS A 76 3.94 21.47 -6.68
N ALA A 77 4.21 22.58 -5.98
CA ALA A 77 5.30 23.51 -6.30
C ALA A 77 6.68 22.86 -6.15
N MET A 78 6.87 21.92 -5.23
CA MET A 78 8.12 21.14 -5.12
C MET A 78 8.30 20.09 -6.24
N GLY A 79 7.35 19.99 -7.18
CA GLY A 79 7.44 19.09 -8.33
C GLY A 79 6.88 17.69 -8.09
N ALA A 80 6.21 17.45 -6.96
CA ALA A 80 5.55 16.18 -6.71
C ALA A 80 4.35 15.98 -7.66
N ASN A 81 4.10 14.73 -8.04
CA ASN A 81 2.92 14.33 -8.80
C ASN A 81 2.06 13.29 -8.06
N MET A 82 2.49 12.87 -6.87
CA MET A 82 1.77 11.90 -6.07
C MET A 82 1.94 12.16 -4.57
N VAL A 83 0.90 11.87 -3.81
CA VAL A 83 0.92 11.81 -2.35
C VAL A 83 0.71 10.35 -1.91
N ARG A 84 1.41 9.91 -0.86
CA ARG A 84 1.10 8.68 -0.14
C ARG A 84 0.59 9.04 1.26
N VAL A 85 -0.54 8.46 1.66
CA VAL A 85 -1.07 8.54 3.03
C VAL A 85 -0.98 7.18 3.71
N TYR A 86 -0.83 7.15 5.04
CA TYR A 86 -0.61 5.91 5.80
C TYR A 86 -1.89 5.23 6.30
N GLY A 87 -3.01 5.92 6.19
CA GLY A 87 -4.31 5.46 6.64
C GLY A 87 -5.28 6.61 6.86
N TRP A 88 -6.54 6.26 6.95
CA TRP A 88 -7.64 7.11 7.39
C TRP A 88 -8.75 6.23 7.97
N ALA A 89 -9.73 6.83 8.66
CA ALA A 89 -10.82 6.06 9.21
C ALA A 89 -11.85 5.75 8.11
N ALA A 90 -12.08 4.48 7.81
CA ALA A 90 -12.97 4.03 6.71
C ALA A 90 -14.39 4.60 6.76
N ALA A 91 -14.88 4.98 7.95
CA ALA A 91 -16.22 5.54 8.13
C ALA A 91 -16.32 7.02 7.72
N ASN A 92 -15.19 7.71 7.60
CA ASN A 92 -15.15 9.12 7.24
C ASN A 92 -15.18 9.31 5.72
N ASP A 93 -15.63 10.50 5.30
CA ASP A 93 -15.61 10.90 3.90
C ASP A 93 -14.37 11.76 3.58
N HIS A 94 -13.56 11.27 2.64
CA HIS A 94 -12.32 11.89 2.16
C HIS A 94 -12.47 12.46 0.74
N SER A 95 -13.69 12.50 0.19
CA SER A 95 -13.93 12.96 -1.19
C SER A 95 -13.37 14.37 -1.42
N ALA A 96 -13.54 15.29 -0.47
CA ALA A 96 -13.02 16.66 -0.58
C ALA A 96 -11.49 16.73 -0.66
N PHE A 97 -10.78 15.88 0.09
CA PHE A 97 -9.32 15.78 0.03
C PHE A 97 -8.87 15.22 -1.33
N LEU A 98 -9.53 14.17 -1.80
CA LEU A 98 -9.28 13.56 -3.09
C LEU A 98 -9.54 14.55 -4.25
N ASP A 99 -10.64 15.31 -4.19
CA ASP A 99 -10.97 16.36 -5.16
C ASP A 99 -9.88 17.44 -5.19
N ALA A 100 -9.38 17.85 -4.03
CA ALA A 100 -8.31 18.84 -3.92
C ALA A 100 -6.99 18.34 -4.54
N LEU A 101 -6.64 17.06 -4.34
CA LEU A 101 -5.50 16.45 -5.01
C LEU A 101 -5.69 16.44 -6.53
N HIS A 102 -6.87 16.02 -7.00
CA HIS A 102 -7.18 15.96 -8.43
C HIS A 102 -7.10 17.34 -9.08
N ALA A 103 -7.65 18.37 -8.44
CA ALA A 103 -7.63 19.75 -8.93
C ALA A 103 -6.19 20.30 -9.11
N HIS A 104 -5.21 19.76 -8.38
CA HIS A 104 -3.79 20.13 -8.50
C HIS A 104 -2.98 19.14 -9.36
N GLY A 105 -3.65 18.18 -10.01
CA GLY A 105 -3.00 17.15 -10.81
C GLY A 105 -2.04 16.30 -9.98
N LEU A 106 -2.42 15.99 -8.73
CA LEU A 106 -1.74 15.04 -7.86
C LEU A 106 -2.51 13.71 -7.85
N LYS A 107 -1.76 12.61 -7.93
CA LYS A 107 -2.28 11.25 -7.70
C LYS A 107 -2.13 10.87 -6.23
N LEU A 108 -2.81 9.82 -5.80
CA LEU A 108 -2.81 9.30 -4.45
C LEU A 108 -2.45 7.82 -4.43
N MET A 109 -1.57 7.46 -3.50
CA MET A 109 -1.42 6.13 -2.95
C MET A 109 -2.09 6.11 -1.57
N ALA A 110 -3.26 5.49 -1.48
CA ALA A 110 -3.97 5.29 -0.22
C ALA A 110 -3.48 4.01 0.45
N THR A 111 -3.15 4.04 1.74
CA THR A 111 -2.77 2.84 2.48
C THR A 111 -3.96 2.36 3.30
N PHE A 112 -4.33 1.09 3.13
CA PHE A 112 -5.24 0.41 4.03
C PHE A 112 -4.53 0.18 5.36
N TYR A 113 -4.95 0.90 6.39
CA TYR A 113 -4.36 0.80 7.72
C TYR A 113 -4.71 -0.55 8.37
N MET A 114 -3.69 -1.37 8.61
CA MET A 114 -3.85 -2.66 9.27
C MET A 114 -3.66 -2.59 10.79
N GLY A 115 -3.04 -1.55 11.33
CA GLY A 115 -2.64 -1.51 12.74
C GLY A 115 -1.66 -2.64 13.06
N ASP A 116 -1.80 -3.22 14.26
CA ASP A 116 -1.09 -4.44 14.65
C ASP A 116 -1.99 -5.69 14.63
N ALA A 117 -1.42 -6.86 14.94
CA ALA A 117 -2.14 -8.13 14.94
C ALA A 117 -3.14 -8.28 16.11
N LYS A 118 -3.13 -7.39 17.11
CA LYS A 118 -4.20 -7.31 18.13
C LYS A 118 -5.40 -6.57 17.56
N GLU A 119 -5.17 -5.50 16.80
CA GLU A 119 -6.22 -4.72 16.14
C GLU A 119 -6.82 -5.46 14.94
N SER A 120 -5.97 -6.09 14.12
CA SER A 120 -6.34 -6.83 12.91
C SER A 120 -5.75 -8.25 12.95
N PRO A 121 -6.35 -9.19 13.69
CA PRO A 121 -5.82 -10.54 13.79
C PRO A 121 -5.83 -11.25 12.42
N VAL A 122 -4.81 -12.06 12.17
CA VAL A 122 -4.57 -12.75 10.88
C VAL A 122 -4.32 -14.25 11.02
N ARG A 123 -4.50 -14.80 12.22
CA ARG A 123 -4.18 -16.21 12.54
C ARG A 123 -5.00 -17.18 11.70
N THR A 124 -6.31 -16.98 11.63
CA THR A 124 -7.22 -17.91 10.92
C THR A 124 -7.65 -17.37 9.56
N PRO A 125 -8.06 -18.24 8.62
CA PRO A 125 -8.65 -17.80 7.35
C PRO A 125 -9.83 -16.84 7.52
N GLU A 126 -10.68 -17.06 8.52
CA GLU A 126 -11.86 -16.23 8.80
C GLU A 126 -11.46 -14.82 9.23
N GLN A 127 -10.43 -14.71 10.08
CA GLN A 127 -9.90 -13.41 10.50
C GLN A 127 -9.32 -12.63 9.31
N ARG A 128 -8.59 -13.31 8.42
CA ARG A 128 -8.08 -12.70 7.18
C ARG A 128 -9.19 -12.29 6.23
N ALA A 129 -10.25 -13.10 6.10
CA ALA A 129 -11.41 -12.78 5.27
C ALA A 129 -12.10 -11.47 5.70
N VAL A 130 -12.26 -11.25 7.02
CA VAL A 130 -12.80 -9.98 7.55
C VAL A 130 -11.95 -8.77 7.16
N ILE A 131 -10.62 -8.92 7.15
CA ILE A 131 -9.71 -7.84 6.74
C ILE A 131 -9.81 -7.59 5.23
N ILE A 132 -9.86 -8.65 4.42
CA ILE A 132 -10.03 -8.57 2.97
C ILE A 132 -11.33 -7.85 2.61
N ASP A 133 -12.43 -8.19 3.26
CA ASP A 133 -13.73 -7.54 3.04
C ASP A 133 -13.67 -6.05 3.39
N ARG A 134 -13.04 -5.69 4.52
CA ARG A 134 -12.82 -4.29 4.92
C ARG A 134 -11.98 -3.52 3.90
N PHE A 135 -10.94 -4.14 3.37
CA PHE A 135 -10.11 -3.53 2.34
C PHE A 135 -10.89 -3.30 1.04
N ALA A 136 -11.59 -4.33 0.55
CA ALA A 136 -12.43 -4.24 -0.63
C ALA A 136 -13.51 -3.14 -0.51
N MET A 137 -14.14 -3.00 0.66
CA MET A 137 -15.11 -1.93 0.90
C MET A 137 -14.49 -0.52 0.78
N GLN A 138 -13.29 -0.29 1.30
CA GLN A 138 -12.61 1.00 1.17
C GLN A 138 -12.21 1.29 -0.28
N VAL A 139 -11.73 0.28 -1.00
CA VAL A 139 -11.43 0.38 -2.43
C VAL A 139 -12.68 0.77 -3.21
N ARG A 140 -13.80 0.08 -2.94
CA ARG A 140 -15.10 0.35 -3.57
C ARG A 140 -15.58 1.78 -3.35
N GLN A 141 -15.38 2.34 -2.15
CA GLN A 141 -15.83 3.69 -1.79
C GLN A 141 -15.25 4.77 -2.73
N TYR A 142 -13.98 4.64 -3.10
CA TYR A 142 -13.26 5.63 -3.93
C TYR A 142 -12.92 5.13 -5.34
N ARG A 143 -13.51 4.02 -5.79
CA ARG A 143 -13.18 3.32 -7.05
C ARG A 143 -13.26 4.16 -8.34
N ARG A 144 -13.94 5.31 -8.29
CA ARG A 144 -14.11 6.22 -9.44
C ARG A 144 -13.31 7.51 -9.29
N HIS A 145 -12.57 7.68 -8.20
CA HIS A 145 -11.94 8.95 -7.92
C HIS A 145 -10.63 9.10 -8.75
N PRO A 146 -10.50 10.11 -9.63
CA PRO A 146 -9.39 10.21 -10.58
C PRO A 146 -8.02 10.51 -9.94
N ALA A 147 -7.99 11.01 -8.71
CA ALA A 147 -6.74 11.13 -7.95
C ALA A 147 -6.20 9.76 -7.49
N LEU A 148 -7.05 8.77 -7.22
CA LEU A 148 -6.61 7.51 -6.65
C LEU A 148 -5.91 6.65 -7.70
N LEU A 149 -4.64 6.31 -7.47
CA LEU A 149 -3.85 5.49 -8.38
C LEU A 149 -3.47 4.14 -7.76
N PHE A 150 -3.01 4.18 -6.52
CA PHE A 150 -2.57 3.00 -5.79
C PHE A 150 -3.39 2.78 -4.52
N TRP A 151 -3.67 1.52 -4.22
CA TRP A 151 -3.98 1.06 -2.87
C TRP A 151 -2.82 0.22 -2.34
N SER A 152 -2.23 0.65 -1.23
CA SER A 152 -1.28 -0.15 -0.46
C SER A 152 -2.03 -0.99 0.55
N PHE A 153 -1.97 -2.31 0.43
CA PHE A 153 -2.49 -3.22 1.46
C PHE A 153 -1.50 -3.26 2.63
N GLY A 154 -1.78 -2.47 3.67
CA GLY A 154 -0.93 -2.39 4.85
C GLY A 154 0.40 -1.64 4.64
N ASN A 155 1.15 -1.58 5.74
CA ASN A 155 2.49 -0.98 5.81
C ASN A 155 3.40 -1.86 6.67
N GLU A 156 4.57 -2.20 6.13
CA GLU A 156 5.61 -2.99 6.80
C GLU A 156 5.08 -4.31 7.37
N LEU A 157 4.31 -5.06 6.57
CA LEU A 157 3.60 -6.27 7.05
C LEU A 157 4.52 -7.38 7.58
N ASN A 158 5.82 -7.34 7.25
CA ASN A 158 6.85 -8.25 7.76
C ASN A 158 7.55 -7.75 9.04
N GLY A 159 7.20 -6.58 9.56
CA GLY A 159 7.84 -6.01 10.74
C GLY A 159 7.44 -6.76 12.02
N VAL A 160 8.41 -7.16 12.83
CA VAL A 160 8.16 -7.88 14.10
C VAL A 160 7.33 -7.08 15.11
N TRP A 161 7.31 -5.75 14.98
CA TRP A 161 6.54 -4.86 15.84
C TRP A 161 5.01 -4.98 15.66
N ASN A 162 4.54 -5.53 14.53
CA ASN A 162 3.10 -5.67 14.28
C ASN A 162 2.56 -7.07 14.64
N GLY A 163 3.41 -8.09 14.80
CA GLY A 163 3.02 -9.45 15.18
C GLY A 163 2.23 -10.26 14.13
N PHE A 164 2.11 -9.78 12.88
CA PHE A 164 1.38 -10.50 11.83
C PHE A 164 2.08 -11.81 11.47
N LEU A 165 3.40 -11.82 11.33
CA LEU A 165 4.16 -13.03 11.03
C LEU A 165 4.00 -14.09 12.13
N GLN A 166 4.05 -13.69 13.41
CA GLN A 166 3.81 -14.63 14.51
C GLN A 166 2.41 -15.25 14.47
N GLN A 167 1.38 -14.46 14.15
CA GLN A 167 0.03 -15.01 14.02
C GLN A 167 -0.09 -15.94 12.82
N LEU A 168 0.51 -15.59 11.67
CA LEU A 168 0.53 -16.44 10.48
C LEU A 168 1.32 -17.75 10.71
N SER A 169 2.32 -17.73 11.59
CA SER A 169 3.06 -18.91 12.02
C SER A 169 2.20 -19.86 12.88
N HIS A 170 1.41 -19.29 13.79
CA HIS A 170 0.65 -20.01 14.81
C HIS A 170 -0.70 -20.53 14.32
N SER A 171 -0.69 -21.51 13.41
CA SER A 171 -1.87 -22.36 13.15
C SER A 171 -1.90 -23.54 14.12
N GLN A 172 -3.08 -23.92 14.60
CA GLN A 172 -3.27 -25.10 15.45
C GLN A 172 -3.04 -26.41 14.69
N GLU A 173 -3.35 -26.43 13.40
CA GLU A 173 -3.29 -27.63 12.55
C GLU A 173 -1.97 -27.75 11.78
N ASP A 174 -1.34 -26.61 11.48
CA ASP A 174 -0.13 -26.55 10.62
C ASP A 174 0.80 -25.41 11.09
N PRO A 175 1.50 -25.53 12.23
CA PRO A 175 2.37 -24.45 12.70
C PRO A 175 3.64 -24.35 11.84
N CYS A 176 4.01 -23.13 11.42
CA CYS A 176 5.28 -22.92 10.68
C CYS A 176 6.53 -23.01 11.57
N ALA A 177 6.37 -23.17 12.89
CA ALA A 177 7.46 -23.12 13.88
C ALA A 177 8.37 -21.88 13.76
N TRP A 178 7.83 -20.77 13.22
CA TRP A 178 8.49 -19.48 13.17
C TRP A 178 8.34 -18.73 14.49
N ASP A 179 9.46 -18.15 14.95
CA ASP A 179 9.58 -17.43 16.22
C ASP A 179 10.34 -16.11 15.99
N GLU A 180 9.60 -15.00 16.00
CA GLU A 180 10.16 -13.67 15.73
C GLU A 180 10.90 -13.07 16.95
N ARG A 181 10.83 -13.71 18.13
CA ARG A 181 11.47 -13.20 19.36
C ARG A 181 12.99 -13.19 19.29
N TYR A 182 13.58 -13.97 18.40
CA TYR A 182 15.02 -14.07 18.20
C TYR A 182 15.49 -13.35 16.93
N ASP A 183 14.61 -12.52 16.35
CA ASP A 183 14.74 -12.02 15.00
C ASP A 183 14.26 -10.56 14.96
N ASP A 184 15.11 -9.63 15.37
CA ASP A 184 14.81 -8.19 15.32
C ASP A 184 14.72 -7.63 13.88
N LYS A 185 14.94 -8.50 12.88
CA LYS A 185 15.03 -8.15 11.47
C LYS A 185 13.97 -8.81 10.60
N GLY A 186 13.10 -9.68 11.11
CA GLY A 186 11.93 -10.20 10.38
C GLY A 186 12.19 -11.45 9.53
N GLY A 187 13.37 -12.04 9.60
CA GLY A 187 13.58 -13.36 9.07
C GLY A 187 14.90 -14.00 9.36
N CYS A 188 14.85 -14.95 10.28
CA CYS A 188 15.76 -16.07 10.45
C CYS A 188 17.24 -15.67 10.37
N TRP A 189 17.71 -14.97 11.41
CA TRP A 189 19.13 -14.83 11.70
C TRP A 189 19.40 -14.98 13.20
N VAL A 190 20.35 -15.87 13.53
CA VAL A 190 21.41 -15.46 14.44
C VAL A 190 22.38 -14.67 13.58
N HIS A 191 22.68 -13.43 13.98
CA HIS A 191 23.43 -12.34 13.32
C HIS A 191 24.77 -12.65 12.57
N THR A 192 25.05 -13.87 12.10
CA THR A 192 26.34 -14.26 11.48
C THR A 192 26.35 -15.25 10.28
N HIS A 193 25.24 -15.69 9.65
CA HIS A 193 25.27 -16.87 8.74
C HIS A 193 24.70 -16.80 7.30
N GLY A 194 24.49 -15.63 6.70
CA GLY A 194 24.16 -15.46 5.27
C GLY A 194 22.70 -15.77 4.89
N THR A 195 22.38 -15.75 3.59
CA THR A 195 21.05 -16.08 3.03
C THR A 195 20.62 -17.52 3.41
N PRO A 196 19.38 -17.73 3.93
CA PRO A 196 18.87 -19.06 4.25
C PRO A 196 18.88 -20.01 3.04
N LYS A 197 19.39 -21.25 3.21
CA LYS A 197 19.49 -22.22 2.11
C LYS A 197 18.30 -23.18 2.07
N PRO A 198 17.81 -23.57 0.87
CA PRO A 198 16.79 -24.60 0.75
C PRO A 198 17.14 -25.88 1.52
N GLY A 199 16.18 -26.40 2.28
CA GLY A 199 16.33 -27.59 3.13
C GLY A 199 16.82 -27.32 4.56
N ASP A 200 17.26 -26.09 4.86
CA ASP A 200 17.51 -25.71 6.24
C ASP A 200 16.19 -25.39 6.95
N ARG A 201 16.09 -25.73 8.24
CA ARG A 201 14.92 -25.38 9.08
C ARG A 201 14.58 -23.89 8.99
N CYS A 202 15.59 -23.05 8.88
CA CYS A 202 15.45 -21.62 8.71
C CYS A 202 14.69 -21.23 7.43
N TYR A 203 15.10 -21.84 6.31
CA TYR A 203 14.42 -21.66 5.04
C TYR A 203 13.00 -22.19 5.10
N GLU A 204 12.77 -23.38 5.66
CA GLU A 204 11.45 -24.01 5.71
C GLU A 204 10.44 -23.21 6.54
N THR A 205 10.83 -22.80 7.75
CA THR A 205 9.98 -22.01 8.66
C THR A 205 9.67 -20.62 8.08
N SER A 206 10.67 -19.96 7.50
CA SER A 206 10.51 -18.66 6.82
C SER A 206 9.62 -18.77 5.59
N PHE A 207 9.88 -19.74 4.72
CA PHE A 207 9.09 -19.98 3.53
C PHE A 207 7.63 -20.27 3.88
N CYS A 208 7.37 -21.06 4.92
CA CYS A 208 6.02 -21.35 5.40
C CYS A 208 5.25 -20.08 5.78
N VAL A 209 5.84 -19.21 6.62
CA VAL A 209 5.15 -17.99 7.08
C VAL A 209 4.99 -16.96 5.97
N TYR A 210 6.02 -16.77 5.13
CA TYR A 210 5.95 -15.84 4.01
C TYR A 210 4.96 -16.32 2.95
N LYS A 211 4.91 -17.62 2.63
CA LYS A 211 3.87 -18.17 1.74
C LYS A 211 2.47 -17.75 2.20
N ARG A 212 2.21 -17.80 3.52
CA ARG A 212 0.91 -17.37 4.08
C ARG A 212 0.70 -15.86 3.97
N LEU A 213 1.72 -15.06 4.27
CA LEU A 213 1.64 -13.61 4.12
C LEU A 213 1.38 -13.21 2.66
N PHE A 214 2.15 -13.73 1.71
CA PHE A 214 1.98 -13.42 0.29
C PHE A 214 0.62 -13.93 -0.24
N SER A 215 0.17 -15.13 0.17
CA SER A 215 -1.17 -15.61 -0.20
C SER A 215 -2.28 -14.72 0.37
N PHE A 216 -2.10 -14.18 1.58
CA PHE A 216 -3.05 -13.23 2.17
C PHE A 216 -3.09 -11.90 1.39
N ILE A 217 -1.92 -11.38 1.00
CA ILE A 217 -1.81 -10.19 0.16
C ILE A 217 -2.46 -10.43 -1.20
N GLU A 218 -2.30 -11.63 -1.78
CA GLU A 218 -2.96 -12.02 -3.04
C GLU A 218 -4.47 -11.97 -2.94
N ASP A 219 -5.04 -12.58 -1.90
CA ASP A 219 -6.49 -12.59 -1.70
C ASP A 219 -7.02 -11.15 -1.54
N ALA A 220 -6.29 -10.29 -0.82
CA ALA A 220 -6.62 -8.87 -0.69
C ALA A 220 -6.52 -8.12 -2.04
N ALA A 221 -5.48 -8.36 -2.82
CA ALA A 221 -5.28 -7.73 -4.12
C ALA A 221 -6.37 -8.14 -5.12
N ARG A 222 -6.73 -9.43 -5.16
CA ARG A 222 -7.85 -9.92 -5.98
C ARG A 222 -9.17 -9.29 -5.58
N ALA A 223 -9.44 -9.17 -4.28
CA ALA A 223 -10.65 -8.53 -3.80
C ALA A 223 -10.72 -7.05 -4.20
N ALA A 224 -9.62 -6.30 -4.04
CA ALA A 224 -9.56 -4.90 -4.47
C ALA A 224 -9.76 -4.74 -5.99
N LYS A 225 -9.12 -5.59 -6.80
CA LYS A 225 -9.26 -5.55 -8.26
C LYS A 225 -10.64 -5.98 -8.77
N ALA A 226 -11.39 -6.73 -7.96
CA ALA A 226 -12.79 -7.01 -8.25
C ALA A 226 -13.70 -5.78 -8.05
N GLU A 227 -13.27 -4.81 -7.24
CA GLU A 227 -14.04 -3.61 -6.89
C GLU A 227 -13.75 -2.41 -7.80
N ALA A 228 -12.52 -2.30 -8.27
CA ALA A 228 -12.02 -1.14 -9.00
C ALA A 228 -10.85 -1.50 -9.93
N ASP A 229 -10.72 -0.73 -11.01
CA ASP A 229 -9.51 -0.72 -11.83
C ASP A 229 -8.43 0.12 -11.10
N VAL A 230 -7.77 -0.51 -10.12
CA VAL A 230 -6.75 0.11 -9.27
C VAL A 230 -5.48 -0.71 -9.25
N LEU A 231 -4.35 -0.02 -9.08
CA LEU A 231 -3.08 -0.69 -8.80
C LEU A 231 -3.00 -1.04 -7.32
N VAL A 232 -2.68 -2.29 -7.01
CA VAL A 232 -2.48 -2.78 -5.66
C VAL A 232 -1.00 -3.00 -5.40
N VAL A 233 -0.52 -2.43 -4.30
CA VAL A 233 0.83 -2.63 -3.78
C VAL A 233 0.77 -3.11 -2.34
N SER A 234 1.90 -3.54 -1.80
CA SER A 234 2.05 -3.82 -0.37
C SER A 234 3.44 -3.39 0.07
N ALA A 235 3.51 -2.69 1.20
CA ALA A 235 4.75 -2.19 1.75
C ALA A 235 5.37 -3.18 2.74
N PHE A 236 6.66 -3.45 2.54
CA PHE A 236 7.51 -4.22 3.45
C PHE A 236 8.54 -3.30 4.10
N ALA A 237 8.91 -3.61 5.35
CA ALA A 237 10.11 -3.03 5.95
C ALA A 237 11.35 -3.69 5.35
N ASP A 238 12.35 -2.89 4.98
CA ASP A 238 13.64 -3.38 4.50
C ASP A 238 14.55 -3.75 5.69
N VAL A 239 14.15 -4.79 6.42
CA VAL A 239 14.85 -5.21 7.64
C VAL A 239 15.66 -6.50 7.45
N ASP A 240 15.44 -7.23 6.34
CA ASP A 240 15.91 -8.62 6.14
C ASP A 240 15.88 -9.10 4.69
N SER A 241 16.69 -8.47 3.83
CA SER A 241 16.86 -8.84 2.42
C SER A 241 15.51 -9.04 1.73
N LEU A 242 14.78 -7.94 1.57
CA LEU A 242 13.45 -7.93 0.96
C LEU A 242 13.43 -8.64 -0.40
N TYR A 243 14.51 -8.50 -1.16
CA TYR A 243 14.71 -9.17 -2.45
C TYR A 243 14.60 -10.69 -2.33
N ASP A 244 15.30 -11.31 -1.37
CA ASP A 244 15.28 -12.75 -1.15
C ASP A 244 13.87 -13.27 -0.83
N LYS A 245 13.05 -12.48 -0.12
CA LYS A 245 11.67 -12.88 0.19
C LYS A 245 10.75 -12.78 -1.01
N ILE A 246 10.84 -11.68 -1.75
CA ILE A 246 10.03 -11.48 -2.96
C ILE A 246 10.39 -12.57 -3.99
N ASN A 247 11.67 -12.91 -4.13
CA ASN A 247 12.08 -14.01 -5.01
C ASN A 247 11.52 -15.36 -4.55
N ARG A 248 11.55 -15.62 -3.25
CA ARG A 248 11.08 -16.90 -2.69
C ARG A 248 9.57 -17.06 -2.74
N ALA A 249 8.81 -16.01 -2.40
CA ALA A 249 7.37 -16.13 -2.13
C ALA A 249 6.51 -15.10 -2.87
N GLY A 250 7.08 -14.12 -3.58
CA GLY A 250 6.34 -13.11 -4.34
C GLY A 250 5.43 -13.70 -5.42
N HIS A 251 5.77 -14.88 -5.95
CA HIS A 251 4.95 -15.61 -6.91
C HIS A 251 3.60 -16.09 -6.34
N PHE A 252 3.42 -16.09 -5.01
CA PHE A 252 2.12 -16.36 -4.38
C PHE A 252 1.17 -15.17 -4.44
N ALA A 253 1.62 -13.98 -4.85
CA ALA A 253 0.81 -12.78 -5.01
C ALA A 253 0.89 -12.17 -6.42
N PRO A 254 0.49 -12.92 -7.48
CA PRO A 254 0.57 -12.46 -8.86
C PRO A 254 -0.35 -11.27 -9.18
N SER A 255 -1.36 -10.98 -8.37
CA SER A 255 -2.28 -9.86 -8.57
C SER A 255 -1.74 -8.53 -8.04
N VAL A 256 -0.63 -8.53 -7.30
CA VAL A 256 0.05 -7.31 -6.84
C VAL A 256 0.81 -6.68 -8.01
N ASP A 257 0.62 -5.39 -8.24
CA ASP A 257 1.21 -4.67 -9.38
C ASP A 257 2.66 -4.25 -9.13
N ALA A 258 3.01 -3.98 -7.87
CA ALA A 258 4.38 -3.70 -7.46
C ALA A 258 4.59 -3.96 -5.96
N TRP A 259 5.81 -4.36 -5.60
CA TRP A 259 6.25 -4.39 -4.20
C TRP A 259 6.85 -3.04 -3.82
N THR A 260 6.51 -2.53 -2.64
CA THR A 260 7.09 -1.31 -2.09
C THR A 260 7.91 -1.62 -0.84
N ALA A 261 8.95 -0.84 -0.61
CA ALA A 261 9.90 -1.03 0.49
C ALA A 261 10.02 0.26 1.31
N GLN A 262 10.00 0.12 2.63
CA GLN A 262 10.31 1.18 3.57
C GLN A 262 11.77 1.04 3.97
N VAL A 263 12.61 1.92 3.43
CA VAL A 263 14.07 1.88 3.59
C VAL A 263 14.49 3.03 4.49
N TYR A 264 15.21 2.71 5.57
CA TYR A 264 15.75 3.71 6.50
C TYR A 264 17.27 3.62 6.51
N ARG A 265 17.95 4.77 6.66
CA ARG A 265 19.41 4.82 6.78
C ARG A 265 19.87 4.03 8.01
N GLY A 266 20.88 3.17 7.84
CA GLY A 266 21.49 2.39 8.92
C GLY A 266 21.41 0.89 8.67
N ASN A 267 21.27 0.10 9.73
CA ASN A 267 21.26 -1.37 9.67
C ASN A 267 20.06 -1.99 8.91
N THR A 268 19.13 -1.14 8.46
CA THR A 268 17.91 -1.41 7.68
C THR A 268 17.97 -0.77 6.28
N PHE A 269 19.14 -0.28 5.86
CA PHE A 269 19.36 0.15 4.48
C PHE A 269 19.56 -1.06 3.53
N GLY A 270 19.55 -2.27 4.12
CA GLY A 270 19.59 -3.54 3.43
C GLY A 270 20.79 -3.72 2.52
N ASP A 271 20.64 -4.69 1.62
CA ASP A 271 21.43 -4.93 0.41
C ASP A 271 20.77 -4.28 -0.83
N PHE A 272 19.72 -3.46 -0.64
CA PHE A 272 18.84 -2.96 -1.69
C PHE A 272 19.59 -2.25 -2.83
N PHE A 273 20.72 -1.60 -2.52
CA PHE A 273 21.59 -0.94 -3.51
C PHE A 273 22.88 -1.70 -3.80
N CYS A 274 23.16 -2.81 -3.12
CA CYS A 274 24.38 -3.60 -3.30
C CYS A 274 24.33 -4.48 -4.56
N GLU A 275 23.15 -4.83 -5.06
CA GLU A 275 23.01 -5.70 -6.25
C GLU A 275 22.97 -4.96 -7.59
N HIS A 276 22.99 -3.62 -7.61
CA HIS A 276 22.93 -2.85 -8.87
C HIS A 276 24.25 -2.83 -9.66
N ASP A 277 25.33 -3.38 -9.11
CA ASP A 277 26.68 -3.31 -9.73
C ASP A 277 27.08 -4.59 -10.50
N GLN A 278 26.18 -5.58 -10.63
CA GLN A 278 26.50 -6.86 -11.32
C GLN A 278 25.80 -7.04 -12.67
N ARG A 279 25.09 -6.05 -13.19
CA ARG A 279 24.48 -6.11 -14.54
C ARG A 279 24.62 -4.79 -15.28
N VAL A 280 25.85 -4.46 -15.65
CA VAL A 280 26.18 -3.58 -16.79
C VAL A 280 27.00 -4.40 -17.78
#